data_AF-A0A968ABF9-F1
#
_entry.id   AF-A0A968ABF9-F1
#
_cell.length_a   1.000
_cell.length_b   1.000
_cell.length_c   1.000
_cell.angle_alpha   90.00
_cell.angle_beta   90.00
_cell.angle_gamma   90.00
#
_symmetry.space_group_name_H-M   'P 1'
#
loop_
_entity.id
_entity.type
_entity.pdbx_description
1 polymer ?
#
loop_
_entity_poly.entity_id
_entity_poly.type
_entity_poly.pdbx_seq_one_letter_code
_entity_poly.pdbx_strand_id
1 'polypeptide(L)'
;SVAEVFNSLRMIGFEAVLILFMLNVLIFVLFTFRWWLILRAQGHKLSITTLISYRLAGFGVTYFTPGPQFGGEPLQVYLLNQREGIKTSGAAASVTM
;
A
#
# COMPACT_ATOMS: atom_id res chain seq x y z
N SER A 1 21.21 10.48 26.22
CA SER A 1 21.15 11.94 25.95
C SER A 1 20.77 12.17 24.49
N VAL A 2 20.10 13.28 24.12
CA VAL A 2 19.65 13.55 22.73
C VAL A 2 20.82 13.49 21.72
N ALA A 3 22.03 13.81 22.18
CA ALA A 3 23.27 13.71 21.40
C ALA A 3 23.69 12.27 21.03
N GLU A 4 23.37 11.25 21.85
CA GLU A 4 23.66 9.85 21.52
C GLU A 4 22.73 9.33 20.43
N VAL A 5 21.45 9.71 20.47
CA VAL A 5 20.47 9.38 19.41
C VAL A 5 20.93 9.96 18.07
N PHE A 6 21.42 11.21 18.06
CA PHE A 6 21.99 11.83 16.86
C PHE A 6 23.25 11.13 16.34
N ASN A 7 24.14 10.64 17.22
CA ASN A 7 25.32 9.87 16.81
C ASN A 7 24.96 8.46 16.32
N SER A 8 23.97 7.79 16.92
CA SER A 8 23.45 6.51 16.42
C SER A 8 22.77 6.67 15.06
N LEU A 9 22.01 7.76 14.84
CA LEU A 9 21.42 8.09 13.53
C LEU A 9 22.50 8.37 12.47
N ARG A 10 23.64 8.96 12.86
CA ARG A 10 24.78 9.22 11.96
C ARG A 10 25.57 7.96 11.61
N MET A 11 25.50 6.92 12.45
CA MET A 11 26.01 5.56 12.17
C MET A 11 25.02 4.69 11.38
N ILE A 12 23.77 5.13 11.19
CA ILE A 12 22.90 4.54 10.16
C ILE A 12 23.49 4.97 8.82
N GLY A 13 24.47 4.19 8.36
CA GLY A 13 25.09 4.39 7.06
C GLY A 13 24.00 4.42 6.00
N PHE A 14 24.21 5.25 4.97
CA PHE A 14 23.34 5.35 3.80
C PHE A 14 22.94 3.96 3.25
N GLU A 15 23.81 2.96 3.39
CA GLU A 15 23.53 1.55 3.07
C GLU A 15 22.34 0.96 3.84
N ALA A 16 22.23 1.17 5.15
CA ALA A 16 21.12 0.66 5.94
C ALA A 16 19.79 1.29 5.51
N VAL A 17 19.79 2.61 5.23
CA VAL A 17 18.63 3.31 4.68
C VAL A 17 18.27 2.75 3.30
N LEU A 18 19.26 2.52 2.44
CA LEU A 18 19.06 1.99 1.10
C LEU A 18 18.50 0.56 1.14
N ILE A 19 19.02 -0.30 2.01
CA ILE A 19 18.54 -1.67 2.20
C ILE A 19 17.09 -1.64 2.69
N LEU A 20 16.78 -0.84 3.73
CA LEU A 20 15.42 -0.71 4.24
C LEU A 20 14.46 -0.17 3.18
N PHE A 21 14.90 0.81 2.39
CA PHE A 21 14.12 1.34 1.28
C PHE A 21 13.83 0.27 0.23
N MET A 22 14.85 -0.46 -0.25
CA MET A 22 14.69 -1.54 -1.22
C MET A 22 13.77 -2.64 -0.69
N LEU A 23 13.90 -3.00 0.59
CA LEU A 23 13.08 -4.01 1.23
C LEU A 23 11.61 -3.54 1.32
N ASN A 24 11.37 -2.27 1.65
CA ASN A 24 10.02 -1.69 1.62
C ASN A 24 9.43 -1.65 0.21
N VAL A 25 10.22 -1.27 -0.80
CA VAL A 25 9.78 -1.30 -2.21
C VAL A 25 9.44 -2.72 -2.64
N LEU A 26 10.27 -3.70 -2.30
CA LEU A 26 10.02 -5.11 -2.60
C LEU A 26 8.73 -5.59 -1.95
N ILE A 27 8.54 -5.32 -0.66
CA ILE A 27 7.30 -5.61 0.08
C ILE A 27 6.12 -4.96 -0.65
N PHE A 28 6.19 -3.66 -0.94
CA PHE A 28 5.12 -2.93 -1.62
C PHE A 28 4.74 -3.58 -2.96
N VAL A 29 5.73 -3.96 -3.78
CA VAL A 29 5.52 -4.61 -5.07
C VAL A 29 4.89 -5.99 -4.89
N LEU A 30 5.38 -6.81 -3.95
CA LEU A 30 4.84 -8.14 -3.68
C LEU A 30 3.38 -8.09 -3.24
N PHE A 31 3.03 -7.18 -2.31
CA PHE A 31 1.64 -7.02 -1.88
C PHE A 31 0.74 -6.51 -3.00
N THR A 32 1.22 -5.59 -3.83
CA THR A 32 0.45 -5.08 -4.98
C THR A 32 0.23 -6.16 -6.03
N PHE A 33 1.26 -6.98 -6.29
CA PHE A 33 1.18 -8.12 -7.19
C PHE A 33 0.22 -9.19 -6.66
N ARG A 34 0.24 -9.48 -5.35
CA ARG A 34 -0.71 -10.39 -4.70
C ARG A 34 -2.15 -9.91 -4.88
N TRP A 35 -2.42 -8.64 -4.61
CA TRP A 35 -3.75 -8.05 -4.80
C TRP A 35 -4.22 -8.13 -6.24
N TRP A 36 -3.33 -7.83 -7.20
CA TRP A 36 -3.61 -7.99 -8.63
C TRP A 36 -3.97 -9.42 -9.00
N LEU A 37 -3.24 -10.41 -8.47
CA LEU A 37 -3.51 -11.82 -8.71
C LEU A 37 -4.89 -12.25 -8.15
N ILE A 38 -5.26 -11.77 -6.95
CA ILE A 38 -6.57 -12.04 -6.35
C ILE A 38 -7.69 -11.48 -7.23
N LEU A 39 -7.58 -10.24 -7.68
CA LEU A 39 -8.56 -9.61 -8.57
C LEU A 39 -8.66 -10.34 -9.91
N ARG A 40 -7.52 -10.79 -10.45
CA ARG A 40 -7.49 -11.60 -11.67
C ARG A 40 -8.13 -12.97 -11.48
N ALA A 41 -7.94 -13.61 -10.31
CA ALA A 41 -8.60 -14.86 -9.95
C ALA A 41 -10.12 -14.70 -9.77
N GLN A 42 -10.57 -13.52 -9.34
CA GLN A 42 -12.00 -13.15 -9.29
C GLN A 42 -12.60 -12.83 -10.67
N GLY A 43 -11.79 -12.88 -11.75
CA GLY A 43 -12.22 -12.63 -13.13
C GLY A 43 -12.07 -11.18 -13.59
N HIS A 44 -11.53 -10.28 -12.76
CA HIS A 44 -11.32 -8.88 -13.09
C HIS A 44 -9.96 -8.67 -13.79
N LYS A 45 -9.99 -8.13 -15.02
CA LYS A 45 -8.78 -7.83 -15.80
C LYS A 45 -8.37 -6.38 -15.59
N LEU A 46 -7.66 -6.13 -14.49
CA LEU A 46 -7.14 -4.81 -14.15
C LEU A 46 -5.68 -4.66 -14.55
N SER A 47 -5.27 -3.43 -14.90
CA SER A 47 -3.86 -3.13 -15.09
C SER A 47 -3.16 -3.03 -13.73
N ILE A 48 -1.93 -3.54 -13.63
CA ILE A 48 -1.17 -3.48 -12.38
C ILE A 48 -0.81 -2.03 -12.00
N THR A 49 -0.67 -1.15 -13.00
CA THR A 49 -0.41 0.29 -12.79
C THR A 49 -1.60 0.99 -12.15
N THR A 50 -2.84 0.64 -12.52
CA THR A 50 -4.05 1.14 -11.86
C THR A 50 -4.06 0.80 -10.37
N LEU A 51 -3.70 -0.44 -10.02
CA LEU A 51 -3.66 -0.87 -8.62
C LEU A 51 -2.56 -0.17 -7.83
N ILE A 52 -1.40 0.07 -8.43
CA ILE A 52 -0.34 0.88 -7.82
C ILE A 52 -0.86 2.28 -7.51
N SER A 53 -1.57 2.93 -8.45
CA SER A 53 -2.16 4.26 -8.22
C SER A 53 -3.19 4.26 -7.10
N TYR A 54 -4.10 3.28 -7.06
CA TYR A 54 -5.10 3.15 -5.99
C TYR A 54 -4.44 2.93 -4.62
N ARG A 55 -3.33 2.18 -4.59
CA ARG A 55 -2.59 1.92 -3.37
C ARG A 55 -1.82 3.14 -2.87
N LEU A 56 -1.20 3.90 -3.76
CA LEU A 56 -0.57 5.18 -3.42
C LEU A 56 -1.59 6.20 -2.92
N ALA A 57 -2.77 6.27 -3.55
CA ALA A 57 -3.85 7.12 -3.08
C ALA A 57 -4.33 6.70 -1.69
N GLY A 58 -4.49 5.39 -1.46
CA GLY A 58 -4.81 4.83 -0.15
C GLY A 58 -3.77 5.20 0.90
N PHE A 59 -2.49 4.97 0.63
CA PHE A 59 -1.40 5.38 1.52
C PHE A 59 -1.44 6.87 1.82
N GLY A 60 -1.60 7.72 0.80
CA GLY A 60 -1.75 9.16 0.98
C GLY A 60 -2.86 9.50 1.97
N VAL A 61 -4.05 8.92 1.78
CA VAL A 61 -5.17 9.14 2.71
C VAL A 61 -4.82 8.65 4.11
N THR A 62 -4.30 7.43 4.29
CA THR A 62 -3.88 6.91 5.61
C THR A 62 -2.93 7.86 6.35
N TYR A 63 -2.02 8.54 5.64
CA TYR A 63 -1.10 9.49 6.24
C TYR A 63 -1.77 10.82 6.66
N PHE A 64 -2.85 11.22 5.99
CA PHE A 64 -3.56 12.47 6.27
C PHE A 64 -4.77 12.31 7.22
N THR A 65 -5.35 11.12 7.32
CA THR A 65 -6.50 10.85 8.20
C THR A 65 -6.08 10.10 9.47
N PRO A 66 -6.14 10.72 10.66
CA PRO A 66 -5.86 10.02 11.90
C PRO A 66 -7.06 9.14 12.26
N GLY A 67 -7.02 7.86 11.88
CA GLY A 67 -7.97 6.88 12.42
C GLY A 67 -8.06 5.57 11.64
N PRO A 68 -8.13 4.41 12.31
CA PRO A 68 -8.23 3.09 11.68
C PRO A 68 -9.50 2.91 10.82
N GLN A 69 -10.53 3.71 11.04
CA GLN A 69 -11.79 3.66 10.27
C GLN A 69 -11.79 4.53 8.99
N PHE A 70 -10.85 5.48 8.87
CA PHE A 70 -10.71 6.38 7.72
C PHE A 70 -9.38 6.15 6.97
N GLY A 71 -8.86 4.93 7.02
CA GLY A 71 -7.61 4.56 6.34
C GLY A 71 -7.74 4.52 4.82
N GLY A 72 -6.63 4.19 4.16
CA GLY A 72 -6.53 4.04 2.72
C GLY A 72 -7.26 2.84 2.12
N GLU A 73 -7.70 1.89 2.96
CA GLU A 73 -8.38 0.67 2.52
C GLU A 73 -9.83 0.96 2.05
N PRO A 74 -10.68 1.70 2.80
CA PRO A 74 -11.96 2.19 2.29
C PRO A 74 -11.86 2.90 0.94
N LEU A 75 -10.81 3.72 0.74
CA LEU A 75 -10.59 4.40 -0.54
C LEU A 75 -10.30 3.40 -1.67
N GLN A 76 -9.46 2.40 -1.42
CA GLN A 76 -9.16 1.35 -2.41
C GLN A 76 -10.42 0.57 -2.78
N VAL A 77 -11.26 0.20 -1.80
CA VAL A 77 -12.54 -0.46 -2.04
C VAL A 77 -13.50 0.43 -2.84
N TYR A 78 -13.59 1.71 -2.49
CA TYR A 78 -14.40 2.70 -3.20
C TYR A 78 -13.93 2.87 -4.66
N LEU A 79 -12.63 2.97 -4.90
CA LEU A 79 -12.07 3.11 -6.24
C LEU A 79 -12.35 1.87 -7.11
N LEU A 80 -12.18 0.66 -6.56
CA LEU A 80 -12.53 -0.59 -7.25
C LEU A 80 -14.03 -0.68 -7.56
N ASN A 81 -14.89 -0.21 -6.65
CA ASN A 81 -16.34 -0.22 -6.88
C ASN A 81 -16.77 0.81 -7.92
N GLN A 82 -16.32 2.05 -7.77
CA GLN A 82 -16.79 3.18 -8.55
C GLN A 82 -16.16 3.22 -9.96
N ARG A 83 -14.89 2.83 -10.10
CA ARG A 83 -14.16 2.92 -11.39
C ARG A 83 -14.15 1.60 -12.15
N GLU A 84 -14.14 0.47 -11.45
CA GLU A 84 -13.98 -0.86 -12.04
C GLU A 84 -15.24 -1.72 -11.94
N GLY A 85 -16.30 -1.23 -11.29
CA GLY A 85 -17.59 -1.92 -11.15
C GLY A 85 -17.56 -3.14 -10.24
N ILE A 86 -16.50 -3.31 -9.43
CA ILE A 86 -16.35 -4.47 -8.54
C ILE A 86 -17.28 -4.30 -7.35
N LYS A 87 -18.11 -5.32 -7.07
CA LYS A 87 -19.00 -5.28 -5.89
C LYS A 87 -18.19 -5.05 -4.61
N THR A 88 -18.69 -4.19 -3.73
CA THR A 88 -18.01 -3.78 -2.48
C THR A 88 -17.54 -4.96 -1.64
N SER A 89 -18.31 -6.06 -1.60
CA SER A 89 -17.92 -7.29 -0.91
C SER A 89 -16.67 -7.97 -1.52
N GLY A 90 -16.59 -8.08 -2.85
CA GLY A 90 -15.43 -8.66 -3.54
C GLY A 90 -14.21 -7.73 -3.48
N ALA A 91 -14.43 -6.42 -3.61
CA ALA A 91 -13.41 -5.40 -3.44
C ALA A 91 -12.82 -5.40 -2.02
N ALA A 92 -13.66 -5.39 -0.98
CA ALA A 92 -13.22 -5.45 0.41
C ALA A 92 -12.43 -6.73 0.71
N ALA A 93 -12.93 -7.89 0.27
CA ALA A 93 -12.21 -9.17 0.43
C ALA A 93 -10.86 -9.17 -0.28
N SER A 94 -10.73 -8.51 -1.43
CA SER A 94 -9.47 -8.43 -2.16
C SER A 94 -8.42 -7.54 -1.48
N VAL A 95 -8.87 -6.50 -0.76
CA VAL A 95 -7.98 -5.50 -0.13
C VAL A 95 -7.46 -6.00 1.22
N THR A 96 -8.26 -6.76 1.97
CA THR A 96 -7.88 -7.26 3.31
C THR A 96 -7.07 -8.55 3.32
N MET A 97 -7.01 -9.28 2.19
CA MET A 97 -6.33 -10.58 2.07
C MET A 97 -4.85 -10.50 1.67
#